data_AF-S6GJ93-F1
#
_entry.id   AF-S6GJ93-F1
#
_cell.length_a   1.000
_cell.length_b   1.000
_cell.length_c   1.000
_cell.angle_alpha   90.00
_cell.angle_beta   90.00
_cell.angle_gamma   90.00
#
_symmetry.space_group_name_H-M   'P 1'
#
loop_
_entity.id
_entity.type
_entity.pdbx_description
1 polymer ?
#
loop_
_entity_poly.entity_id
_entity_poly.type
_entity_poly.pdbx_seq_one_letter_code
_entity_poly.pdbx_strand_id
1 'polypeptide(L)'
;MNKVTGIKSVDFKITALGHGVVNWNGPTSLVGDGGKTVDNHSLPKLRGYTNLSGKIKAESGYKYRKEANDIDFKENPLYISQNCIRHHLFRDQAFDVHYANKSKTDDLTRMLASVTGLVRGYVVPSSQNKRTSPLLIEDFVEQLGNGNFEQFGRAGDRDNSSFYSKTTFGDTQYLAYGSISIEQLQFISLDKKYDRQAMEIKSGQGESVAESVQTFIQSLDETLTPIATFHENYVRSGTIFEEGELGILLNQDAIQALIDYTIELVSELSIRQARSYMYVDKVVVDYNDSKKMMRIKADESSISSEADSDFATYFYSK
;
A
#
# COMPACT_ATOMS: atom_id res chain seq x y z
N MET A 1 -0.62 3.94 34.89
CA MET A 1 -0.59 3.60 33.46
C MET A 1 0.85 3.52 33.02
N ASN A 2 1.28 2.36 32.54
CA ASN A 2 2.65 2.20 32.04
C ASN A 2 2.73 2.70 30.60
N LYS A 3 3.84 3.35 30.27
CA LYS A 3 4.11 3.84 28.92
C LYS A 3 4.41 2.66 28.00
N VAL A 4 3.85 2.64 26.80
CA VAL A 4 4.19 1.65 25.78
C VAL A 4 5.64 1.85 25.32
N THR A 5 6.44 0.78 25.42
CA THR A 5 7.87 0.70 25.04
C THR A 5 8.07 -0.42 24.02
N GLY A 6 9.24 -0.46 23.37
CA GLY A 6 9.54 -1.42 22.30
C GLY A 6 9.37 -0.82 20.90
N ILE A 7 9.59 -1.64 19.88
CA ILE A 7 9.46 -1.27 18.46
C ILE A 7 7.99 -0.94 18.16
N LYS A 8 7.73 0.26 17.65
CA LYS A 8 6.36 0.77 17.37
C LYS A 8 5.97 0.64 15.91
N SER A 9 6.94 0.72 15.03
CA SER A 9 6.77 0.50 13.60
C SER A 9 8.06 -0.05 12.99
N VAL A 10 7.91 -0.77 11.88
CA VAL A 10 9.03 -1.13 11.01
C VAL A 10 8.94 -0.26 9.78
N ASP A 11 9.78 0.76 9.74
CA ASP A 11 9.85 1.72 8.65
C ASP A 11 10.84 1.21 7.61
N PHE A 12 10.63 1.51 6.32
CA PHE A 12 11.55 1.07 5.29
C PHE A 12 11.62 2.05 4.12
N LYS A 13 12.77 2.09 3.47
CA LYS A 13 13.07 2.85 2.26
C LYS A 13 13.28 1.88 1.10
N ILE A 14 12.60 2.12 -0.01
CA ILE A 14 12.63 1.30 -1.21
C ILE A 14 13.31 2.08 -2.33
N THR A 15 14.32 1.46 -2.95
CA THR A 15 14.87 1.89 -4.23
C THR A 15 14.47 0.86 -5.29
N ALA A 16 13.86 1.32 -6.38
CA ALA A 16 13.43 0.47 -7.47
C ALA A 16 13.93 1.01 -8.81
N LEU A 17 14.18 0.10 -9.76
CA LEU A 17 14.68 0.40 -11.10
C LEU A 17 13.69 -0.08 -12.14
N GLY A 18 13.66 0.56 -13.31
CA GLY A 18 12.72 0.20 -14.36
C GLY A 18 13.02 0.85 -15.69
N HIS A 19 12.12 0.60 -16.63
CA HIS A 19 12.11 1.24 -17.93
C HIS A 19 10.67 1.41 -18.40
N GLY A 20 10.34 2.62 -18.87
CA GLY A 20 8.99 2.95 -19.32
C GLY A 20 8.00 3.27 -18.19
N VAL A 21 6.75 3.50 -18.59
CA VAL A 21 5.66 3.83 -17.67
C VAL A 21 4.80 2.58 -17.41
N VAL A 22 4.83 2.09 -16.17
CA VAL A 22 3.99 0.96 -15.74
C VAL A 22 2.59 1.39 -15.27
N ASN A 23 2.42 2.63 -14.77
CA ASN A 23 1.15 3.13 -14.24
C ASN A 23 0.71 4.43 -14.94
N TRP A 24 -0.25 4.28 -15.85
CA TRP A 24 -0.82 5.38 -16.63
C TRP A 24 -1.97 6.09 -15.91
N ASN A 25 -2.17 7.38 -16.19
CA ASN A 25 -3.34 8.12 -15.73
C ASN A 25 -4.48 8.01 -16.77
N GLY A 26 -4.16 8.26 -18.03
CA GLY A 26 -5.11 8.12 -19.14
C GLY A 26 -5.04 9.26 -20.16
N PRO A 27 -5.97 9.28 -21.13
CA PRO A 27 -6.07 10.36 -22.11
C PRO A 27 -6.39 11.69 -21.43
N THR A 28 -5.68 12.75 -21.80
CA THR A 28 -5.83 14.10 -21.25
C THR A 28 -5.94 15.10 -22.39
N SER A 29 -6.95 15.97 -22.33
CA SER A 29 -7.08 17.08 -23.29
C SER A 29 -5.97 18.11 -23.04
N LEU A 30 -5.17 18.36 -24.08
CA LEU A 30 -4.03 19.28 -24.09
C LEU A 30 -4.04 20.12 -25.36
N VAL A 31 -3.19 21.15 -25.42
CA VAL A 31 -2.92 21.89 -26.65
C VAL A 31 -1.79 21.17 -27.40
N GLY A 32 -2.03 20.82 -28.66
CA GLY A 32 -1.01 20.30 -29.57
C GLY A 32 -0.34 21.42 -30.36
N ASP A 33 0.65 21.05 -31.17
CA ASP A 33 1.37 21.99 -32.03
C ASP A 33 0.39 22.74 -32.96
N GLY A 34 0.45 24.09 -32.93
CA GLY A 34 -0.46 24.95 -33.68
C GLY A 34 -1.71 25.41 -32.93
N GLY A 35 -1.76 25.24 -31.59
CA GLY A 35 -2.78 25.86 -30.73
C GLY A 35 -4.13 25.14 -30.72
N LYS A 36 -4.24 23.99 -31.39
CA LYS A 36 -5.47 23.16 -31.40
C LYS A 36 -5.49 22.19 -30.23
N THR A 37 -6.68 21.92 -29.70
CA THR A 37 -6.83 20.89 -28.66
C THR A 37 -6.65 19.51 -29.27
N VAL A 38 -5.92 18.64 -28.57
CA VAL A 38 -5.81 17.20 -28.81
C VAL A 38 -6.34 16.44 -27.59
N ASP A 39 -7.17 15.43 -27.81
CA ASP A 39 -7.85 14.69 -26.73
C ASP A 39 -7.31 13.25 -26.57
N ASN A 40 -6.47 12.80 -27.49
CA ASN A 40 -5.91 11.45 -27.53
C ASN A 40 -4.45 11.38 -27.09
N HIS A 41 -3.98 12.37 -26.33
CA HIS A 41 -2.66 12.34 -25.70
C HIS A 41 -2.75 11.67 -24.33
N SER A 42 -2.06 10.54 -24.12
CA SER A 42 -2.08 9.85 -22.82
C SER A 42 -0.95 10.34 -21.91
N LEU A 43 -1.31 10.77 -20.70
CA LEU A 43 -0.34 11.13 -19.68
C LEU A 43 -0.14 10.00 -18.66
N PRO A 44 1.08 9.82 -18.16
CA PRO A 44 1.34 9.00 -16.99
C PRO A 44 0.86 9.73 -15.73
N LYS A 45 0.97 9.08 -14.56
CA LYS A 45 0.72 9.76 -13.30
C LYS A 45 1.88 10.68 -12.94
N LEU A 46 1.62 11.99 -12.95
CA LEU A 46 2.60 13.03 -12.63
C LEU A 46 2.19 13.73 -11.33
N ARG A 47 3.10 13.83 -10.36
CA ARG A 47 2.81 14.41 -9.04
C ARG A 47 2.47 15.88 -9.17
N GLY A 48 1.31 16.30 -8.67
CA GLY A 48 0.93 17.72 -8.64
C GLY A 48 0.66 18.34 -10.02
N TYR A 49 0.64 17.55 -11.09
CA TYR A 49 0.41 18.05 -12.43
C TYR A 49 -1.04 18.52 -12.62
N THR A 50 -1.19 19.63 -13.31
CA THR A 50 -2.46 20.14 -13.82
C THR A 50 -2.32 20.43 -15.31
N ASN A 51 -3.32 20.02 -16.10
CA ASN A 51 -3.36 20.30 -17.53
C ASN A 51 -3.83 21.73 -17.85
N LEU A 52 -4.05 22.58 -16.84
CA LEU A 52 -4.50 23.96 -17.01
C LEU A 52 -3.33 24.93 -16.85
N SER A 53 -3.28 25.95 -17.71
CA SER A 53 -2.21 26.96 -17.71
C SER A 53 -2.42 28.11 -16.71
N GLY A 54 -3.54 28.10 -15.98
CA GLY A 54 -3.96 29.20 -15.09
C GLY A 54 -4.57 30.42 -15.78
N LYS A 55 -4.52 30.51 -17.12
CA LYS A 55 -5.16 31.61 -17.87
C LYS A 55 -6.66 31.34 -18.04
N ILE A 56 -7.48 32.38 -17.89
CA ILE A 56 -8.94 32.32 -18.06
C ILE A 56 -9.37 33.37 -19.07
N LYS A 57 -10.20 32.98 -20.05
CA LYS A 57 -10.82 33.93 -20.99
C LYS A 57 -11.97 34.66 -20.29
N ALA A 58 -11.80 35.96 -20.04
CA ALA A 58 -12.69 36.80 -19.23
C ALA A 58 -14.18 36.71 -19.64
N GLU A 59 -14.46 36.61 -20.94
CA GLU A 59 -15.84 36.61 -21.46
C GLU A 59 -16.56 35.27 -21.37
N SER A 60 -15.83 34.15 -21.33
CA SER A 60 -16.40 32.79 -21.44
C SER A 60 -16.12 31.90 -20.24
N GLY A 61 -15.24 32.33 -19.34
CA GLY A 61 -14.72 31.48 -18.25
C GLY A 61 -13.86 30.31 -18.74
N TYR A 62 -13.55 30.22 -20.04
CA TYR A 62 -12.74 29.14 -20.60
C TYR A 62 -11.34 29.14 -19.97
N LYS A 63 -10.96 28.00 -19.39
CA LYS A 63 -9.62 27.79 -18.81
C LYS A 63 -8.69 27.22 -19.87
N TYR A 64 -7.60 27.92 -20.13
CA TYR A 64 -6.60 27.48 -21.10
C TYR A 64 -5.88 26.24 -20.59
N ARG A 65 -5.61 25.32 -21.52
CA ARG A 65 -4.88 24.09 -21.29
C ARG A 65 -3.39 24.30 -21.58
N LYS A 66 -2.55 23.49 -20.93
CA LYS A 66 -1.12 23.41 -21.24
C LYS A 66 -0.87 22.72 -22.57
N GLU A 67 0.30 22.99 -23.14
CA GLU A 67 0.81 22.25 -24.28
C GLU A 67 1.25 20.83 -23.86
N ALA A 68 1.18 19.87 -24.78
CA ALA A 68 1.56 18.48 -24.46
C ALA A 68 3.03 18.32 -24.05
N ASN A 69 3.89 19.28 -24.44
CA ASN A 69 5.31 19.31 -24.12
C ASN A 69 5.64 20.20 -22.90
N ASP A 70 4.66 20.89 -22.33
CA ASP A 70 4.84 21.81 -21.18
C ASP A 70 4.75 21.05 -19.85
N ILE A 71 5.78 20.22 -19.60
CA ILE A 71 5.89 19.42 -18.39
C ILE A 71 7.32 19.51 -17.85
N ASP A 72 7.46 19.95 -16.60
CA ASP A 72 8.71 19.87 -15.85
C ASP A 72 8.68 18.62 -14.97
N PHE A 73 9.51 17.61 -15.28
CA PHE A 73 9.56 16.36 -14.52
C PHE A 73 10.28 16.48 -13.17
N LYS A 74 10.94 17.61 -12.87
CA LYS A 74 11.47 17.89 -11.53
C LYS A 74 10.37 18.41 -10.60
N GLU A 75 9.49 19.27 -11.11
CA GLU A 75 8.34 19.78 -10.36
C GLU A 75 7.18 18.78 -10.32
N ASN A 76 6.96 18.09 -11.44
CA ASN A 76 5.90 17.11 -11.61
C ASN A 76 6.49 15.73 -11.98
N PRO A 77 7.23 15.08 -11.07
CA PRO A 77 7.84 13.79 -11.35
C PRO A 77 6.80 12.70 -11.64
N LEU A 78 7.21 11.74 -12.46
CA LEU A 78 6.48 10.49 -12.63
C LEU A 78 6.37 9.79 -11.28
N TYR A 79 5.24 9.13 -11.03
CA TYR A 79 5.13 8.22 -9.90
C TYR A 79 4.25 7.00 -10.20
N ILE A 80 4.53 5.90 -9.51
CA ILE A 80 3.63 4.75 -9.44
C ILE A 80 2.78 4.92 -8.19
N SER A 81 1.46 4.90 -8.36
CA SER A 81 0.55 5.10 -7.23
C SER A 81 0.60 3.92 -6.25
N GLN A 82 0.46 4.21 -4.96
CA GLN A 82 0.37 3.22 -3.88
C GLN A 82 -0.69 2.14 -4.18
N ASN A 83 -1.80 2.51 -4.84
CA ASN A 83 -2.83 1.54 -5.23
C ASN A 83 -2.31 0.52 -6.26
N CYS A 84 -1.50 0.98 -7.23
CA CYS A 84 -0.88 0.09 -8.21
C CYS A 84 0.16 -0.81 -7.55
N ILE A 85 0.98 -0.27 -6.65
CA ILE A 85 1.96 -1.04 -5.88
C ILE A 85 1.27 -2.12 -5.05
N ARG A 86 0.26 -1.75 -4.26
CA ARG A 86 -0.51 -2.70 -3.43
C ARG A 86 -1.21 -3.76 -4.28
N HIS A 87 -1.73 -3.40 -5.46
CA HIS A 87 -2.31 -4.40 -6.35
C HIS A 87 -1.29 -5.46 -6.77
N HIS A 88 -0.06 -5.07 -7.11
CA HIS A 88 0.98 -6.02 -7.53
C HIS A 88 1.60 -6.79 -6.36
N LEU A 89 1.74 -6.18 -5.17
CA LEU A 89 2.17 -6.88 -3.95
C LEU A 89 1.24 -8.04 -3.57
N PHE A 90 -0.07 -7.90 -3.83
CA PHE A 90 -1.08 -8.89 -3.48
C PHE A 90 -1.82 -9.42 -4.70
N ARG A 91 -1.12 -9.52 -5.84
CA ARG A 91 -1.72 -9.82 -7.15
C ARG A 91 -2.41 -11.18 -7.18
N ASP A 92 -1.83 -12.17 -6.52
CA ASP A 92 -2.34 -13.55 -6.51
C ASP A 92 -3.71 -13.65 -5.84
N GLN A 93 -4.01 -12.73 -4.91
CA GLN A 93 -5.26 -12.67 -4.16
C GLN A 93 -6.11 -11.44 -4.56
N ALA A 94 -5.91 -10.91 -5.78
CA ALA A 94 -6.60 -9.70 -6.22
C ALA A 94 -8.13 -9.87 -6.26
N PHE A 95 -8.63 -11.09 -6.54
CA PHE A 95 -10.06 -11.37 -6.73
C PHE A 95 -10.72 -12.10 -5.55
N ASP A 96 -9.95 -12.66 -4.61
CA ASP A 96 -10.46 -13.51 -3.53
C ASP A 96 -11.42 -12.77 -2.60
N VAL A 97 -11.20 -11.47 -2.40
CA VAL A 97 -12.06 -10.60 -1.56
C VAL A 97 -13.49 -10.55 -2.09
N HIS A 98 -13.71 -10.71 -3.41
CA HIS A 98 -15.06 -10.72 -3.99
C HIS A 98 -15.83 -12.00 -3.67
N TYR A 99 -15.14 -13.09 -3.34
CA TYR A 99 -15.75 -14.36 -2.99
C TYR A 99 -15.95 -14.55 -1.48
N ALA A 100 -15.40 -13.65 -0.66
CA ALA A 100 -15.58 -13.63 0.79
C ALA A 100 -17.06 -13.36 1.14
N ASN A 101 -17.83 -14.42 1.32
CA ASN A 101 -19.26 -14.36 1.60
C ASN A 101 -19.51 -14.33 3.11
N LYS A 102 -20.26 -13.33 3.59
CA LYS A 102 -20.69 -13.22 5.00
C LYS A 102 -21.35 -14.50 5.53
N SER A 103 -22.08 -15.21 4.69
CA SER A 103 -22.84 -16.40 5.08
C SER A 103 -21.97 -17.65 5.29
N LYS A 104 -20.68 -17.60 4.95
CA LYS A 104 -19.74 -18.71 5.10
C LYS A 104 -18.59 -18.29 6.01
N THR A 105 -18.71 -18.61 7.30
CA THR A 105 -17.68 -18.31 8.30
C THR A 105 -16.31 -18.85 7.89
N ASP A 106 -16.26 -20.05 7.30
CA ASP A 106 -15.00 -20.66 6.85
C ASP A 106 -14.27 -19.84 5.78
N ASP A 107 -15.01 -19.20 4.86
CA ASP A 107 -14.43 -18.35 3.82
C ASP A 107 -13.83 -17.08 4.44
N LEU A 108 -14.49 -16.50 5.45
CA LEU A 108 -13.99 -15.35 6.19
C LEU A 108 -12.78 -15.71 7.08
N THR A 109 -12.79 -16.88 7.71
CA THR A 109 -11.64 -17.37 8.48
C THR A 109 -10.43 -17.57 7.57
N ARG A 110 -10.61 -18.17 6.39
CA ARG A 110 -9.54 -18.32 5.39
C ARG A 110 -9.03 -16.97 4.88
N MET A 111 -9.92 -16.01 4.65
CA MET A 111 -9.51 -14.65 4.28
C MET A 111 -8.72 -13.98 5.41
N LEU A 112 -9.16 -14.11 6.67
CA LEU A 112 -8.46 -13.53 7.82
C LEU A 112 -7.09 -14.18 8.03
N ALA A 113 -7.00 -15.51 7.94
CA ALA A 113 -5.78 -16.30 8.01
C ALA A 113 -5.04 -16.32 6.65
N SER A 114 -4.78 -15.12 6.10
CA SER A 114 -4.02 -14.95 4.86
C SER A 114 -3.24 -13.64 4.88
N VAL A 115 -2.30 -13.49 3.95
CA VAL A 115 -1.57 -12.23 3.71
C VAL A 115 -2.53 -11.07 3.44
N THR A 116 -3.60 -11.31 2.67
CA THR A 116 -4.63 -10.29 2.43
C THR A 116 -5.33 -9.89 3.73
N GLY A 117 -5.65 -10.85 4.59
CA GLY A 117 -6.27 -10.61 5.89
C GLY A 117 -5.37 -9.84 6.84
N LEU A 118 -4.11 -10.27 6.97
CA LEU A 118 -3.21 -9.80 8.02
C LEU A 118 -2.42 -8.53 7.62
N VAL A 119 -2.08 -8.37 6.34
CA VAL A 119 -1.19 -7.30 5.84
C VAL A 119 -1.91 -6.32 4.90
N ARG A 120 -2.63 -6.81 3.89
CA ARG A 120 -3.31 -5.92 2.90
C ARG A 120 -4.50 -5.18 3.49
N GLY A 121 -5.19 -5.80 4.42
CA GLY A 121 -6.51 -5.34 4.87
C GLY A 121 -7.60 -5.59 3.83
N TYR A 122 -8.84 -5.56 4.30
CA TYR A 122 -10.01 -5.86 3.49
C TYR A 122 -11.26 -5.14 4.01
N VAL A 123 -12.27 -5.08 3.15
CA VAL A 123 -13.63 -4.68 3.50
C VAL A 123 -14.57 -5.68 2.85
N VAL A 124 -15.50 -6.24 3.62
CA VAL A 124 -16.56 -7.13 3.12
C VAL A 124 -17.81 -6.30 2.87
N PRO A 125 -18.22 -6.04 1.61
CA PRO A 125 -19.29 -5.09 1.30
C PRO A 125 -20.64 -5.41 1.94
N SER A 126 -20.98 -6.70 2.04
CA SER A 126 -22.28 -7.14 2.56
C SER A 126 -22.40 -7.06 4.09
N SER A 127 -21.28 -7.16 4.83
CA SER A 127 -21.29 -7.20 6.29
C SER A 127 -20.74 -5.94 6.95
N GLN A 128 -20.03 -5.10 6.20
CA GLN A 128 -19.22 -3.99 6.70
C GLN A 128 -18.05 -4.42 7.60
N ASN A 129 -17.79 -5.72 7.72
CA ASN A 129 -16.60 -6.23 8.38
C ASN A 129 -15.37 -5.72 7.65
N LYS A 130 -14.36 -5.29 8.41
CA LYS A 130 -13.18 -4.67 7.84
C LYS A 130 -11.97 -4.86 8.73
N ARG A 131 -10.81 -4.86 8.10
CA ARG A 131 -9.52 -4.81 8.77
C ARG A 131 -8.65 -3.78 8.08
N THR A 132 -8.18 -2.80 8.84
CA THR A 132 -7.24 -1.79 8.35
C THR A 132 -5.90 -2.44 8.06
N SER A 133 -5.30 -2.08 6.92
CA SER A 133 -3.95 -2.48 6.54
C SER A 133 -2.92 -1.94 7.53
N PRO A 134 -2.12 -2.77 8.21
CA PRO A 134 -0.96 -2.29 8.98
C PRO A 134 0.16 -1.74 8.10
N LEU A 135 0.19 -2.10 6.81
CA LEU A 135 1.16 -1.64 5.83
C LEU A 135 0.76 -0.28 5.23
N LEU A 136 1.58 0.74 5.46
CA LEU A 136 1.58 2.00 4.75
C LEU A 136 2.69 1.98 3.69
N ILE A 137 2.38 2.42 2.47
CA ILE A 137 3.37 2.58 1.41
C ILE A 137 3.13 3.91 0.69
N GLU A 138 4.16 4.74 0.58
CA GLU A 138 4.11 5.95 -0.22
C GLU A 138 4.09 5.59 -1.71
N ASP A 139 3.76 6.58 -2.53
CA ASP A 139 3.92 6.47 -3.96
C ASP A 139 5.41 6.35 -4.33
N PHE A 140 5.71 5.58 -5.37
CA PHE A 140 7.08 5.42 -5.88
C PHE A 140 7.39 6.58 -6.81
N VAL A 141 8.15 7.55 -6.33
CA VAL A 141 8.45 8.79 -7.05
C VAL A 141 9.74 8.61 -7.86
N GLU A 142 9.65 8.90 -9.16
CA GLU A 142 10.76 8.79 -10.10
C GLU A 142 11.79 9.92 -9.90
N GLN A 143 13.07 9.62 -10.06
CA GLN A 143 14.19 10.49 -9.68
C GLN A 143 15.01 11.03 -10.87
N LEU A 144 14.99 10.38 -12.04
CA LEU A 144 15.84 10.70 -13.18
C LEU A 144 15.24 11.76 -14.11
N GLY A 145 13.91 11.79 -14.25
CA GLY A 145 13.20 12.75 -15.10
C GLY A 145 13.35 12.48 -16.60
N ASN A 146 13.61 11.24 -17.01
CA ASN A 146 13.83 10.84 -18.40
C ASN A 146 12.54 10.74 -19.23
N GLY A 147 11.64 11.71 -19.08
CA GLY A 147 10.37 11.78 -19.78
C GLY A 147 10.46 12.57 -21.08
N ASN A 148 9.67 12.20 -22.08
CA ASN A 148 9.54 12.97 -23.32
C ASN A 148 8.16 12.76 -23.94
N PHE A 149 7.79 13.67 -24.85
CA PHE A 149 6.67 13.46 -25.75
C PHE A 149 7.06 12.45 -26.83
N GLU A 150 6.17 11.50 -27.10
CA GLU A 150 6.34 10.50 -28.14
C GLU A 150 5.08 10.39 -28.99
N GLN A 151 5.27 10.48 -30.31
CA GLN A 151 4.22 10.34 -31.30
C GLN A 151 4.16 8.91 -31.81
N PHE A 152 2.96 8.33 -31.80
CA PHE A 152 2.68 7.00 -32.30
C PHE A 152 1.75 7.06 -33.51
N GLY A 153 1.80 6.02 -34.33
CA GLY A 153 0.91 5.82 -35.48
C GLY A 153 0.46 4.37 -35.60
N ARG A 154 -0.67 4.15 -36.25
CA ARG A 154 -1.12 2.83 -36.72
C ARG A 154 -0.60 2.58 -38.13
N ALA A 155 -0.15 1.35 -38.41
CA ALA A 155 0.16 0.93 -39.77
C ALA A 155 -1.14 0.61 -40.53
N GLY A 156 -1.23 1.01 -41.81
CA GLY A 156 -2.41 0.79 -42.66
C GLY A 156 -3.11 2.09 -43.05
N ASP A 157 -4.43 1.98 -43.30
CA ASP A 157 -5.26 3.11 -43.75
C ASP A 157 -5.23 4.26 -42.76
N ARG A 158 -4.91 5.45 -43.28
CA ARG A 158 -4.76 6.67 -42.50
C ARG A 158 -6.10 7.38 -42.36
N ASP A 159 -6.60 7.43 -41.14
CA ASP A 159 -7.73 8.27 -40.75
C ASP A 159 -7.30 9.29 -39.67
N ASN A 160 -8.21 10.18 -39.27
CA ASN A 160 -7.94 11.19 -38.23
C ASN A 160 -7.65 10.58 -36.84
N SER A 161 -7.88 9.28 -36.63
CA SER A 161 -7.62 8.58 -35.36
C SER A 161 -6.35 7.73 -35.38
N SER A 162 -5.66 7.68 -36.53
CA SER A 162 -4.49 6.82 -36.76
C SER A 162 -3.25 7.28 -36.00
N PHE A 163 -3.16 8.57 -35.68
CA PHE A 163 -2.07 9.14 -34.89
C PHE A 163 -2.52 9.45 -33.47
N TYR A 164 -1.74 9.01 -32.50
CA TYR A 164 -1.94 9.31 -31.08
C TYR A 164 -0.58 9.57 -30.44
N SER A 165 -0.55 10.23 -29.29
CA SER A 165 0.70 10.56 -28.61
C SER A 165 0.63 10.23 -27.13
N LYS A 166 1.80 10.12 -26.50
CA LYS A 166 1.93 9.89 -25.06
C LYS A 166 3.13 10.63 -24.54
N THR A 167 3.11 10.95 -23.24
CA THR A 167 4.35 11.23 -22.51
C THR A 167 4.93 9.90 -22.04
N THR A 168 6.06 9.49 -22.60
CA THR A 168 6.77 8.25 -22.26
C THR A 168 8.03 8.55 -21.46
N PHE A 169 8.63 7.50 -20.91
CA PHE A 169 9.83 7.57 -20.10
C PHE A 169 10.81 6.49 -20.56
N GLY A 170 12.11 6.79 -20.51
CA GLY A 170 13.17 5.80 -20.70
C GLY A 170 13.44 5.03 -19.41
N ASP A 171 14.72 4.96 -19.03
CA ASP A 171 15.13 4.37 -17.75
C ASP A 171 14.57 5.18 -16.57
N THR A 172 14.12 4.47 -15.55
CA THR A 172 13.49 5.06 -14.36
C THR A 172 14.14 4.53 -13.09
N GLN A 173 14.30 5.43 -12.11
CA GLN A 173 14.68 5.07 -10.74
C GLN A 173 13.64 5.65 -9.80
N TYR A 174 13.04 4.81 -8.96
CA TYR A 174 12.02 5.22 -8.01
C TYR A 174 12.53 5.16 -6.57
N LEU A 175 12.07 6.11 -5.77
CA LEU A 175 12.23 6.13 -4.32
C LEU A 175 10.86 6.13 -3.65
N ALA A 176 10.70 5.31 -2.62
CA ALA A 176 9.51 5.30 -1.77
C ALA A 176 9.88 4.99 -0.32
N TYR A 177 8.97 5.35 0.58
CA TYR A 177 9.03 4.95 1.98
C TYR A 177 7.75 4.18 2.35
N GLY A 178 7.85 3.31 3.34
CA GLY A 178 6.69 2.65 3.93
C GLY A 178 6.91 2.35 5.40
N SER A 179 5.86 1.85 6.05
CA SER A 179 5.85 1.57 7.48
C SER A 179 4.84 0.48 7.80
N ILE A 180 5.24 -0.48 8.63
CA ILE A 180 4.36 -1.50 9.20
C ILE A 180 4.02 -1.08 10.63
N SER A 181 2.75 -0.80 10.90
CA SER A 181 2.26 -0.44 12.22
C SER A 181 2.09 -1.68 13.11
N ILE A 182 2.90 -1.79 14.17
CA ILE A 182 2.84 -2.91 15.12
C ILE A 182 1.47 -2.99 15.81
N GLU A 183 0.90 -1.84 16.20
CA GLU A 183 -0.42 -1.78 16.83
C GLU A 183 -1.53 -2.38 15.95
N GLN A 184 -1.53 -2.05 14.66
CA GLN A 184 -2.56 -2.54 13.73
C GLN A 184 -2.30 -3.99 13.30
N LEU A 185 -1.02 -4.40 13.25
CA LEU A 185 -0.62 -5.74 12.87
C LEU A 185 -0.98 -6.75 13.97
N GLN A 186 -0.57 -6.46 15.22
CA GLN A 186 -0.61 -7.42 16.32
C GLN A 186 -2.01 -7.74 16.83
N PHE A 187 -2.98 -6.86 16.62
CA PHE A 187 -4.32 -7.01 17.19
C PHE A 187 -5.38 -7.17 16.10
N ILE A 188 -6.24 -8.17 16.27
CA ILE A 188 -7.36 -8.48 15.39
C ILE A 188 -8.66 -8.35 16.19
N SER A 189 -9.39 -7.25 15.98
CA SER A 189 -10.71 -7.06 16.61
C SER A 189 -11.75 -7.97 15.98
N LEU A 190 -12.51 -8.66 16.81
CA LEU A 190 -13.66 -9.48 16.43
C LEU A 190 -14.98 -8.88 16.97
N ASP A 191 -14.91 -7.68 17.56
CA ASP A 191 -16.01 -6.96 18.19
C ASP A 191 -16.58 -5.86 17.29
N LYS A 192 -17.90 -5.65 17.38
CA LYS A 192 -18.58 -4.52 16.74
C LYS A 192 -18.47 -3.22 17.56
N LYS A 193 -18.09 -3.29 18.85
CA LYS A 193 -18.10 -2.15 19.80
C LYS A 193 -17.44 -0.87 19.24
N TYR A 194 -16.35 -1.01 18.49
CA TYR A 194 -15.59 0.12 17.95
C TYR A 194 -15.59 0.20 16.41
N ASP A 195 -16.58 -0.40 15.75
CA ASP A 195 -16.68 -0.44 14.28
C ASP A 195 -15.40 -0.98 13.60
N ARG A 196 -14.72 -1.95 14.23
CA ARG A 196 -13.47 -2.56 13.74
C ARG A 196 -13.54 -4.07 13.62
N GLN A 197 -14.75 -4.64 13.66
CA GLN A 197 -14.97 -6.08 13.53
C GLN A 197 -14.36 -6.62 12.23
N ALA A 198 -13.31 -7.44 12.36
CA ALA A 198 -12.67 -8.12 11.24
C ALA A 198 -13.58 -9.25 10.70
N MET A 199 -14.23 -9.99 11.58
CA MET A 199 -15.26 -10.96 11.23
C MET A 199 -16.25 -11.17 12.38
N GLU A 200 -17.47 -11.58 12.03
CA GLU A 200 -18.50 -11.92 13.00
C GLU A 200 -18.28 -13.36 13.47
N ILE A 201 -18.16 -13.56 14.78
CA ILE A 201 -17.98 -14.88 15.40
C ILE A 201 -19.14 -15.22 16.34
N LYS A 202 -19.42 -16.51 16.49
CA LYS A 202 -20.31 -17.06 17.53
C LYS A 202 -19.51 -17.40 18.79
N SER A 203 -20.21 -17.56 19.91
CA SER A 203 -19.59 -18.03 21.16
C SER A 203 -18.86 -19.37 20.94
N GLY A 204 -17.63 -19.47 21.44
CA GLY A 204 -16.75 -20.64 21.27
C GLY A 204 -15.97 -20.71 19.95
N GLN A 205 -16.18 -19.79 19.00
CA GLN A 205 -15.43 -19.80 17.72
C GLN A 205 -14.11 -19.04 17.77
N GLY A 206 -13.88 -18.19 18.77
CA GLY A 206 -12.68 -17.35 18.85
C GLY A 206 -11.37 -18.13 18.81
N GLU A 207 -11.29 -19.22 19.59
CA GLU A 207 -10.11 -20.09 19.64
C GLU A 207 -9.80 -20.75 18.29
N SER A 208 -10.82 -21.25 17.58
CA SER A 208 -10.63 -21.89 16.27
C SER A 208 -10.16 -20.89 15.20
N VAL A 209 -10.62 -19.63 15.29
CA VAL A 209 -10.12 -18.56 14.42
C VAL A 209 -8.67 -18.23 14.75
N ALA A 210 -8.32 -18.15 16.03
CA ALA A 210 -6.95 -17.91 16.48
C ALA A 210 -6.00 -19.03 16.03
N GLU A 211 -6.41 -20.29 16.16
CA GLU A 211 -5.65 -21.45 15.67
C GLU A 211 -5.43 -21.39 14.15
N SER A 212 -6.44 -20.98 13.38
CA SER A 212 -6.31 -20.81 11.93
C SER A 212 -5.30 -19.71 11.56
N VAL A 213 -5.34 -18.58 12.28
CA VAL A 213 -4.37 -17.49 12.11
C VAL A 213 -2.97 -17.95 12.49
N GLN A 214 -2.81 -18.63 13.62
CA GLN A 214 -1.53 -19.17 14.07
C GLN A 214 -0.93 -20.16 13.07
N THR A 215 -1.75 -21.08 12.56
CA THR A 215 -1.33 -22.07 11.56
C THR A 215 -0.84 -21.41 10.28
N PHE A 216 -1.55 -20.38 9.81
CA PHE A 216 -1.12 -19.60 8.66
C PHE A 216 0.22 -18.90 8.92
N ILE A 217 0.38 -18.22 10.05
CA ILE A 217 1.61 -17.50 10.38
C ILE A 217 2.79 -18.48 10.53
N GLN A 218 2.57 -19.65 11.14
CA GLN A 218 3.58 -20.70 11.23
C GLN A 218 4.05 -21.19 9.86
N SER A 219 3.16 -21.22 8.86
CA SER A 219 3.52 -21.61 7.49
C SER A 219 4.36 -20.57 6.73
N LEU A 220 4.49 -19.35 7.26
CA LEU A 220 5.38 -18.33 6.70
C LEU A 220 6.83 -18.56 7.13
N ASP A 221 7.04 -19.05 8.35
CA ASP A 221 8.37 -19.40 8.88
C ASP A 221 8.24 -20.53 9.92
N GLU A 222 8.72 -21.73 9.56
CA GLU A 222 8.69 -22.92 10.41
C GLU A 222 9.70 -22.85 11.58
N THR A 223 10.62 -21.88 11.58
CA THR A 223 11.65 -21.73 12.61
C THR A 223 11.16 -20.94 13.83
N LEU A 224 10.10 -20.16 13.67
CA LEU A 224 9.49 -19.34 14.71
C LEU A 224 8.38 -20.08 15.46
N THR A 225 8.00 -19.58 16.63
CA THR A 225 6.91 -20.11 17.46
C THR A 225 5.77 -19.09 17.61
N PRO A 226 5.04 -18.78 16.51
CA PRO A 226 3.93 -17.84 16.55
C PRO A 226 2.80 -18.34 17.45
N ILE A 227 2.24 -17.42 18.23
CA ILE A 227 1.07 -17.65 19.08
C ILE A 227 0.04 -16.58 18.76
N ALA A 228 -1.19 -17.01 18.47
CA ALA A 228 -2.35 -16.14 18.36
C ALA A 228 -3.31 -16.48 19.51
N THR A 229 -3.49 -15.55 20.45
CA THR A 229 -4.33 -15.78 21.64
C THR A 229 -5.65 -15.05 21.50
N PHE A 230 -6.75 -15.79 21.60
CA PHE A 230 -8.08 -15.21 21.71
C PHE A 230 -8.36 -14.76 23.15
N HIS A 231 -9.02 -13.62 23.31
CA HIS A 231 -9.58 -13.20 24.59
C HIS A 231 -10.90 -12.45 24.37
N GLU A 232 -11.83 -12.59 25.31
CA GLU A 232 -13.14 -11.91 25.26
C GLU A 232 -13.04 -10.41 25.52
N ASN A 233 -11.93 -9.97 26.12
CA ASN A 233 -11.72 -8.57 26.52
C ASN A 233 -10.25 -8.16 26.47
N TYR A 234 -9.81 -7.63 25.33
CA TYR A 234 -8.51 -6.97 25.19
C TYR A 234 -8.67 -5.47 25.37
N VAL A 235 -7.91 -4.90 26.31
CA VAL A 235 -7.92 -3.48 26.63
C VAL A 235 -6.67 -2.83 26.06
N ARG A 236 -6.84 -1.68 25.39
CA ARG A 236 -5.71 -0.90 24.91
C ARG A 236 -4.97 -0.22 26.06
N SER A 237 -3.65 -0.41 26.10
CA SER A 237 -2.73 0.24 27.03
C SER A 237 -2.82 1.77 26.92
N GLY A 238 -2.99 2.44 28.07
CA GLY A 238 -3.07 3.91 28.15
C GLY A 238 -4.48 4.49 28.04
N THR A 239 -5.52 3.65 27.95
CA THR A 239 -6.91 4.10 28.05
C THR A 239 -7.31 4.43 29.50
N ILE A 240 -8.28 5.33 29.68
CA ILE A 240 -8.75 5.79 31.01
C ILE A 240 -9.87 4.90 31.54
N PHE A 241 -10.75 4.41 30.66
CA PHE A 241 -11.97 3.70 31.04
C PHE A 241 -11.83 2.16 31.01
N GLU A 242 -10.67 1.64 30.61
CA GLU A 242 -10.35 0.20 30.55
C GLU A 242 -11.42 -0.67 29.85
N GLU A 243 -12.17 -0.07 28.93
CA GLU A 243 -13.09 -0.77 28.06
C GLU A 243 -12.30 -1.49 26.96
N GLY A 244 -12.50 -2.79 26.86
CA GLY A 244 -11.87 -3.63 25.84
C GLY A 244 -12.83 -4.13 24.79
N GLU A 245 -12.27 -4.90 23.88
CA GLU A 245 -12.97 -5.56 22.76
C GLU A 245 -12.51 -7.00 22.65
N LEU A 246 -13.43 -7.88 22.23
CA LEU A 246 -13.08 -9.27 21.93
C LEU A 246 -12.17 -9.33 20.69
N GLY A 247 -11.15 -10.19 20.73
CA GLY A 247 -10.17 -10.22 19.64
C GLY A 247 -9.05 -11.23 19.84
N ILE A 248 -8.09 -11.16 18.92
CA ILE A 248 -6.90 -12.00 18.91
C ILE A 248 -5.67 -11.12 19.00
N LEU A 249 -4.72 -11.47 19.88
CA LEU A 249 -3.43 -10.82 20.01
C LEU A 249 -2.31 -11.77 19.57
N LEU A 250 -1.39 -11.25 18.76
CA LEU A 250 -0.22 -11.96 18.27
C LEU A 250 0.98 -11.76 19.21
N ASN A 251 1.76 -12.81 19.43
CA ASN A 251 3.03 -12.72 20.16
C ASN A 251 4.17 -12.12 19.30
N GLN A 252 5.36 -12.01 19.90
CA GLN A 252 6.55 -11.45 19.26
C GLN A 252 6.93 -12.20 17.98
N ASP A 253 7.01 -13.54 18.04
CA ASP A 253 7.33 -14.39 16.89
C ASP A 253 6.31 -14.26 15.74
N ALA A 254 5.01 -14.18 16.06
CA ALA A 254 3.98 -13.98 15.05
C ALA A 254 4.08 -12.60 14.37
N ILE A 255 4.44 -11.57 15.12
CA ILE A 255 4.70 -10.23 14.59
C ILE A 255 5.93 -10.25 13.69
N GLN A 256 7.02 -10.89 14.13
CA GLN A 256 8.27 -11.04 13.38
C GLN A 256 8.03 -11.74 12.04
N ALA A 257 7.38 -12.91 12.04
CA ALA A 257 7.07 -13.67 10.82
C ALA A 257 6.30 -12.84 9.79
N LEU A 258 5.30 -12.06 10.22
CA LEU A 258 4.51 -11.21 9.33
C LEU A 258 5.32 -10.02 8.79
N ILE A 259 6.20 -9.44 9.59
CA ILE A 259 7.09 -8.36 9.17
C ILE A 259 8.06 -8.87 8.11
N ASP A 260 8.77 -9.96 8.40
CA ASP A 260 9.80 -10.51 7.51
C ASP A 260 9.19 -10.91 6.16
N TYR A 261 8.07 -11.64 6.19
CA TYR A 261 7.34 -11.99 4.98
C TYR A 261 6.86 -10.75 4.20
N THR A 262 6.43 -9.68 4.88
CA THR A 262 6.03 -8.44 4.21
C THR A 262 7.22 -7.72 3.59
N ILE A 263 8.37 -7.68 4.25
CA ILE A 263 9.61 -7.09 3.72
C ILE A 263 10.12 -7.90 2.52
N GLU A 264 10.04 -9.23 2.58
CA GLU A 264 10.37 -10.13 1.48
C GLU A 264 9.48 -9.82 0.26
N LEU A 265 8.15 -9.78 0.43
CA LEU A 265 7.22 -9.40 -0.65
C LEU A 265 7.55 -8.04 -1.28
N VAL A 266 7.96 -7.07 -0.46
CA VAL A 266 8.38 -5.75 -0.95
C VAL A 266 9.71 -5.85 -1.71
N SER A 267 10.66 -6.64 -1.22
CA SER A 267 11.98 -6.80 -1.84
C SER A 267 11.91 -7.53 -3.19
N GLU A 268 10.97 -8.47 -3.34
CA GLU A 268 10.75 -9.24 -4.57
C GLU A 268 9.77 -8.57 -5.55
N LEU A 269 9.20 -7.43 -5.17
CA LEU A 269 8.19 -6.75 -5.97
C LEU A 269 8.73 -6.43 -7.36
N SER A 270 8.06 -6.97 -8.37
CA SER A 270 8.26 -6.63 -9.78
C SER A 270 6.92 -6.36 -10.47
N ILE A 271 6.90 -5.34 -11.33
CA ILE A 271 5.72 -4.95 -12.09
C ILE A 271 6.07 -5.05 -13.56
N ARG A 272 5.32 -5.87 -14.30
CA ARG A 272 5.34 -5.89 -15.77
C ARG A 272 3.97 -5.49 -16.30
N GLN A 273 3.86 -4.26 -16.80
CA GLN A 273 2.59 -3.69 -17.25
C GLN A 273 2.83 -2.64 -18.33
N ALA A 274 1.88 -2.46 -19.24
CA ALA A 274 1.94 -1.44 -20.29
C ALA A 274 3.22 -1.49 -21.14
N ARG A 275 3.74 -2.71 -21.41
CA ARG A 275 5.00 -2.97 -22.13
C ARG A 275 6.25 -2.36 -21.47
N SER A 276 6.15 -2.04 -20.20
CA SER A 276 7.19 -1.45 -19.36
C SER A 276 7.41 -2.33 -18.13
N TYR A 277 8.47 -2.07 -17.37
CA TYR A 277 8.73 -2.80 -16.13
C TYR A 277 9.33 -1.94 -15.02
N MET A 278 9.20 -2.43 -13.80
CA MET A 278 9.91 -1.98 -12.61
C MET A 278 10.20 -3.19 -11.71
N TYR A 279 11.33 -3.20 -11.01
CA TYR A 279 11.64 -4.14 -9.95
C TYR A 279 12.31 -3.41 -8.78
N VAL A 280 12.08 -3.88 -7.56
CA VAL A 280 12.78 -3.38 -6.37
C VAL A 280 14.23 -3.86 -6.41
N ASP A 281 15.16 -2.92 -6.24
CA ASP A 281 16.60 -3.17 -6.26
C ASP A 281 17.15 -3.26 -4.84
N LYS A 282 16.68 -2.38 -3.95
CA LYS A 282 17.16 -2.31 -2.57
C LYS A 282 16.06 -1.89 -1.61
N VAL A 283 16.01 -2.58 -0.46
CA VAL A 283 15.21 -2.20 0.70
C VAL A 283 16.14 -1.94 1.88
N VAL A 284 15.93 -0.82 2.57
CA VAL A 284 16.61 -0.50 3.85
C VAL A 284 15.54 -0.44 4.91
N VAL A 285 15.72 -1.19 6.00
CA VAL A 285 14.74 -1.35 7.08
C VAL A 285 15.21 -0.61 8.33
N ASP A 286 14.24 -0.06 9.08
CA ASP A 286 14.43 0.62 10.35
C ASP A 286 13.38 0.11 11.38
N TYR A 287 13.84 -0.67 12.36
CA TYR A 287 13.03 -1.08 13.50
C TYR A 287 12.90 0.09 14.49
N ASN A 288 11.82 0.86 14.36
CA ASN A 288 11.65 2.16 15.01
C ASN A 288 10.97 2.04 16.38
N ASP A 289 11.77 2.16 17.43
CA ASP A 289 11.38 2.19 18.85
C ASP A 289 11.10 3.61 19.36
N SER A 290 11.37 4.64 18.54
CA SER A 290 11.28 6.04 18.92
C SER A 290 9.83 6.53 19.01
N LYS A 291 9.63 7.81 19.36
CA LYS A 291 8.27 8.41 19.36
C LYS A 291 7.85 8.94 17.98
N LYS A 292 8.81 9.17 17.08
CA LYS A 292 8.56 9.80 15.78
C LYS A 292 8.63 8.71 14.72
N MET A 293 7.54 8.52 13.99
CA MET A 293 7.52 7.64 12.83
C MET A 293 8.44 8.19 11.73
N MET A 294 8.87 7.32 10.81
CA MET A 294 9.69 7.65 9.65
C MET A 294 11.04 8.28 10.03
N ARG A 295 11.71 7.72 11.06
CA ARG A 295 13.07 8.12 11.46
C ARG A 295 14.04 8.01 10.27
N ILE A 296 13.93 6.91 9.52
CA ILE A 296 14.65 6.68 8.25
C ILE A 296 14.51 7.79 7.19
N LYS A 297 13.42 8.58 7.21
CA LYS A 297 13.21 9.67 6.24
C LYS A 297 13.90 10.97 6.66
N ALA A 298 14.11 11.15 7.97
CA ALA A 298 14.75 12.35 8.51
C ALA A 298 16.27 12.16 8.68
N ASP A 299 16.70 10.98 9.13
CA ASP A 299 18.10 10.68 9.40
C ASP A 299 18.39 9.18 9.27
N GLU A 300 18.95 8.79 8.13
CA GLU A 300 19.34 7.39 7.85
C GLU A 300 20.48 6.88 8.74
N SER A 301 21.26 7.75 9.40
CA SER A 301 22.34 7.30 10.29
C SER A 301 21.84 6.78 11.64
N SER A 302 20.58 7.07 11.97
CA SER A 302 19.95 6.74 13.24
C SER A 302 19.06 5.50 13.19
N ILE A 303 19.02 4.80 12.05
CA ILE A 303 18.20 3.61 11.87
C ILE A 303 18.76 2.41 12.65
N SER A 304 17.89 1.48 13.03
CA SER A 304 18.31 0.14 13.43
C SER A 304 17.87 -0.88 12.38
N SER A 305 18.84 -1.57 11.79
CA SER A 305 18.61 -2.58 10.75
C SER A 305 18.14 -3.92 11.31
N GLU A 306 18.25 -4.14 12.62
CA GLU A 306 17.88 -5.38 13.29
C GLU A 306 16.88 -5.10 14.42
N ALA A 307 16.10 -6.10 14.80
CA ALA A 307 15.17 -5.99 15.92
C ALA A 307 15.93 -6.09 17.27
N ASP A 308 16.60 -5.02 17.69
CA ASP A 308 17.40 -4.99 18.92
C ASP A 308 16.58 -5.05 20.23
N SER A 309 15.24 -5.03 20.13
CA SER A 309 14.32 -5.05 21.27
C SER A 309 12.97 -5.64 20.88
N ASP A 310 12.17 -6.01 21.87
CA ASP A 310 10.82 -6.53 21.64
C ASP A 310 9.91 -5.52 20.92
N PHE A 311 8.96 -6.03 20.14
CA PHE A 311 7.85 -5.26 19.61
C PHE A 311 6.96 -4.75 20.73
N ALA A 312 6.47 -3.52 20.56
CA ALA A 312 5.61 -2.87 21.53
C ALA A 312 4.28 -3.61 21.71
N THR A 313 3.92 -3.92 22.95
CA THR A 313 2.63 -4.51 23.30
C THR A 313 1.60 -3.41 23.63
N TYR A 314 0.60 -3.25 22.76
CA TYR A 314 -0.42 -2.21 22.88
C TYR A 314 -1.70 -2.67 23.59
N PHE A 315 -1.89 -3.97 23.79
CA PHE A 315 -3.11 -4.54 24.37
C PHE A 315 -2.76 -5.53 25.48
N TYR A 316 -3.63 -5.59 26.49
CA TYR A 316 -3.55 -6.59 27.56
C TYR A 316 -4.92 -7.20 27.80
N SER A 317 -4.96 -8.48 28.17
CA SER A 317 -6.19 -9.18 28.54
C SER A 317 -6.64 -8.77 29.94
N LYS A 318 -7.94 -8.56 30.13
CA LYS A 318 -8.54 -8.26 31.43
C LYS A 318 -9.79 -9.09 31.66
#